data_AF-A0A9D6IX06-F1
#
_entry.id   AF-A0A9D6IX06-F1
#
_cell.length_a   1.000
_cell.length_b   1.000
_cell.length_c   1.000
_cell.angle_alpha   90.00
_cell.angle_beta   90.00
_cell.angle_gamma   90.00
#
_symmetry.space_group_name_H-M   'P 1'
#
loop_
_entity.id
_entity.type
_entity.pdbx_description
1 polymer ?
#
loop_
_entity_poly.entity_id
_entity_poly.type
_entity_poly.pdbx_seq_one_letter_code
_entity_poly.pdbx_strand_id
1 'polypeptide(L)'
;MKRRAFLGSPLILAAGDSAAVEYPAVLPGASLEFPRDHGSHPRYRTEWWYITGWTRASDGVERGMQITFFRSRTGIGEDNPSRFAPSQLLFAHAALADRRNGRLLHDQRAARAGFGLAEAGIGRTDVRIDDWSLKLTDAGYVARVAARDFAFALQFQPTQPPLLQGERGYSRKGPHARQASYYYSRPQLAIGGTIQVKGEGLAVAGTAWLDHEWSSEALASDAVGWDWVGLNLSDGGALMAFRMRDRRGGTFWAGGARRGADGRTLILAPAQIGFEPLRRWRSPRTQAEYPVALRLRAGDSTYELEPLMDDQELDSRASTGTVYWEGAVRARKDGRQAGAGYLELTGYWKPVRF
;
A
#
# COMPACT_ATOMS: atom_id res chain seq x y z
N MET A 1 -7.41 19.85 67.31
CA MET A 1 -7.14 19.29 65.96
C MET A 1 -7.60 20.31 64.92
N LYS A 2 -6.67 21.04 64.29
CA LYS A 2 -6.97 22.12 63.33
C LYS A 2 -6.78 21.58 61.90
N ARG A 3 -7.82 21.66 61.07
CA ARG A 3 -7.80 21.32 59.63
C ARG A 3 -6.86 22.28 58.89
N ARG A 4 -5.88 21.75 58.16
CA ARG A 4 -5.06 22.51 57.20
C ARG A 4 -5.81 22.55 55.87
N ALA A 5 -6.16 23.76 55.42
CA ALA A 5 -6.63 24.00 54.06
C ALA A 5 -5.43 23.98 53.12
N PHE A 6 -5.41 23.06 52.15
CA PHE A 6 -4.53 23.14 50.99
C PHE A 6 -5.20 24.03 49.95
N LEU A 7 -4.57 25.16 49.64
CA LEU A 7 -4.89 26.00 48.48
C LEU A 7 -4.61 25.20 47.21
N GLY A 8 -5.66 24.82 46.49
CA GLY A 8 -5.55 24.32 45.13
C GLY A 8 -5.32 25.50 44.19
N SER A 9 -4.07 25.68 43.72
CA SER A 9 -3.81 26.53 42.56
C SER A 9 -4.38 25.84 41.32
N PRO A 10 -5.20 26.50 40.50
CA PRO A 10 -5.54 25.98 39.19
C PRO A 10 -4.27 26.06 38.33
N LEU A 11 -3.70 24.91 37.99
CA LEU A 11 -2.80 24.81 36.85
C LEU A 11 -3.65 25.09 35.61
N ILE A 12 -3.66 26.34 35.19
CA ILE A 12 -4.05 26.73 33.84
C ILE A 12 -2.97 26.11 32.95
N LEU A 13 -3.24 24.94 32.36
CA LEU A 13 -2.52 24.52 31.17
C LEU A 13 -2.84 25.56 30.11
N ALA A 14 -1.91 26.49 29.90
CA ALA A 14 -1.87 27.25 28.67
C ALA A 14 -1.79 26.21 27.54
N ALA A 15 -2.87 26.06 26.78
CA ALA A 15 -2.82 25.43 25.48
C ALA A 15 -1.91 26.33 24.62
N GLY A 16 -0.61 26.01 24.60
CA GLY A 16 0.29 26.63 23.66
C GLY A 16 -0.21 26.32 22.26
N ASP A 17 -0.35 27.36 21.45
CA ASP A 17 -0.47 27.24 20.00
C ASP A 17 0.68 26.34 19.53
N SER A 18 0.41 25.06 19.27
CA SER A 18 1.39 24.24 18.59
C SER A 18 1.50 24.79 17.17
N ALA A 19 2.64 25.36 16.83
CA ALA A 19 2.92 25.77 15.46
C ALA A 19 2.60 24.59 14.53
N ALA A 20 1.78 24.82 13.51
CA ALA A 20 1.45 23.79 12.54
C ALA A 20 2.75 23.27 11.91
N VAL A 21 2.95 21.96 11.95
CA VAL A 21 4.12 21.34 11.35
C VAL A 21 4.18 21.63 9.86
N GLU A 22 5.30 22.20 9.42
CA GLU A 22 5.59 22.34 8.01
C GLU A 22 6.13 21.01 7.46
N TYR A 23 5.47 20.49 6.44
CA TYR A 23 5.90 19.29 5.73
C TYR A 23 6.59 19.70 4.41
N PRO A 24 7.67 19.02 4.00
CA PRO A 24 8.30 19.30 2.71
C PRO A 24 7.34 19.00 1.56
N ALA A 25 7.26 19.89 0.58
CA ALA A 25 6.46 19.67 -0.62
C ALA A 25 7.08 18.59 -1.52
N VAL A 26 6.22 17.87 -2.26
CA VAL A 26 6.65 17.01 -3.37
C VAL A 26 6.75 17.87 -4.61
N LEU A 27 7.95 17.98 -5.19
CA LEU A 27 8.24 18.91 -6.28
C LEU A 27 8.67 18.14 -7.55
N PRO A 28 8.26 18.60 -8.74
CA PRO A 28 8.76 18.03 -9.99
C PRO A 28 10.27 18.30 -10.13
N GLY A 29 10.97 17.42 -10.84
CA GLY A 29 12.40 17.58 -11.15
C GLY A 29 13.36 17.08 -10.07
N ALA A 30 12.91 16.80 -8.85
CA ALA A 30 13.73 16.06 -7.89
C ALA A 30 13.99 14.64 -8.42
N SER A 31 15.23 14.17 -8.24
CA SER A 31 15.65 12.85 -8.71
C SER A 31 15.70 11.88 -7.55
N LEU A 32 15.08 10.72 -7.72
CA LEU A 32 15.22 9.62 -6.78
C LEU A 32 16.64 9.03 -6.91
N GLU A 33 17.29 8.80 -5.77
CA GLU A 33 18.64 8.30 -5.65
C GLU A 33 18.65 6.98 -4.88
N PHE A 34 19.23 5.95 -5.49
CA PHE A 34 19.39 4.65 -4.86
C PHE A 34 20.85 4.42 -4.48
N PRO A 35 21.15 3.87 -3.27
CA PRO A 35 20.21 3.17 -2.38
C PRO A 35 19.43 4.04 -1.40
N ARG A 36 19.73 5.35 -1.27
CA ARG A 36 19.14 6.26 -0.26
C ARG A 36 17.62 6.11 -0.16
N ASP A 37 16.93 6.20 -1.29
CA ASP A 37 15.47 6.24 -1.37
C ASP A 37 14.82 4.84 -1.27
N HIS A 38 15.59 3.80 -0.93
CA HIS A 38 15.02 2.55 -0.42
C HIS A 38 14.53 2.67 1.02
N GLY A 39 15.15 3.54 1.82
CA GLY A 39 14.75 3.74 3.20
C GLY A 39 13.61 4.72 3.37
N SER A 40 13.22 4.88 4.62
CA SER A 40 12.22 5.80 5.14
C SER A 40 12.57 7.28 4.90
N HIS A 41 11.57 8.08 4.57
CA HIS A 41 11.62 9.53 4.38
C HIS A 41 10.82 10.27 5.48
N PRO A 42 11.27 10.24 6.75
CA PRO A 42 10.46 10.63 7.92
C PRO A 42 9.99 12.09 7.97
N ARG A 43 10.57 12.97 7.14
CA ARG A 43 10.15 14.37 7.04
C ARG A 43 8.79 14.53 6.34
N TYR A 44 8.45 13.61 5.43
CA TYR A 44 7.17 13.63 4.72
C TYR A 44 6.03 13.12 5.59
N ARG A 45 4.82 13.64 5.35
CA ARG A 45 3.65 13.30 6.16
C ARG A 45 3.29 11.83 6.07
N THR A 46 3.29 11.24 4.88
CA THR A 46 2.83 9.87 4.63
C THR A 46 3.87 9.07 3.87
N GLU A 47 4.01 7.78 4.18
CA GLU A 47 4.86 6.85 3.44
C GLU A 47 4.34 5.42 3.47
N TRP A 48 4.50 4.70 2.36
CA TRP A 48 3.89 3.40 2.11
C TRP A 48 4.93 2.39 1.62
N TRP A 49 4.92 1.19 2.20
CA TRP A 49 5.56 0.00 1.64
C TRP A 49 4.49 -1.03 1.38
N TYR A 50 4.17 -1.29 0.12
CA TYR A 50 3.08 -2.15 -0.28
C TYR A 50 3.60 -3.27 -1.17
N ILE A 51 3.61 -4.50 -0.67
CA ILE A 51 4.01 -5.67 -1.44
C ILE A 51 2.80 -6.57 -1.71
N THR A 52 2.60 -6.90 -2.98
CA THR A 52 1.54 -7.79 -3.44
C THR A 52 2.14 -8.93 -4.24
N GLY A 53 1.52 -10.11 -4.24
CA GLY A 53 2.10 -11.23 -4.95
C GLY A 53 1.20 -12.42 -5.13
N TRP A 54 1.51 -13.20 -6.15
CA TRP A 54 0.95 -14.52 -6.38
C TRP A 54 1.98 -15.57 -6.00
N THR A 55 1.59 -16.52 -5.18
CA THR A 55 2.41 -17.68 -4.82
C THR A 55 1.73 -18.96 -5.27
N ARG A 56 2.52 -19.99 -5.55
CA ARG A 56 2.09 -21.37 -5.67
C ARG A 56 2.86 -22.18 -4.65
N ALA A 57 2.14 -22.89 -3.78
CA ALA A 57 2.79 -23.75 -2.81
C ALA A 57 3.12 -25.12 -3.40
N SER A 58 3.87 -25.93 -2.66
CA SER A 58 4.20 -27.30 -3.01
C SER A 58 2.97 -28.21 -3.20
N ASP A 59 1.81 -27.83 -2.66
CA ASP A 59 0.51 -28.48 -2.89
C ASP A 59 -0.12 -28.15 -4.27
N GLY A 60 0.56 -27.33 -5.08
CA GLY A 60 0.08 -26.89 -6.39
C GLY A 60 -0.98 -25.79 -6.35
N VAL A 61 -1.41 -25.36 -5.15
CA VAL A 61 -2.47 -24.36 -4.97
C VAL A 61 -1.88 -22.97 -5.04
N GLU A 62 -2.50 -22.13 -5.86
CA GLU A 62 -2.16 -20.71 -5.96
C GLU A 62 -2.86 -19.89 -4.89
N ARG A 63 -2.13 -18.90 -4.36
CA ARG A 63 -2.60 -18.00 -3.32
C ARG A 63 -2.15 -16.58 -3.65
N GLY A 64 -3.01 -15.61 -3.33
CA GLY A 64 -2.61 -14.21 -3.27
C GLY A 64 -2.02 -13.88 -1.90
N MET A 65 -1.01 -13.02 -1.86
CA MET A 65 -0.54 -12.40 -0.63
C MET A 65 -0.42 -10.88 -0.80
N GLN A 66 -0.67 -10.14 0.28
CA GLN A 66 -0.25 -8.75 0.40
C GLN A 66 0.30 -8.46 1.79
N ILE A 67 1.26 -7.55 1.87
CA ILE A 67 1.78 -6.97 3.11
C ILE A 67 1.92 -5.46 2.91
N THR A 68 1.27 -4.68 3.76
CA THR A 68 1.32 -3.21 3.74
C THR A 68 1.89 -2.70 5.04
N PHE A 69 2.85 -1.77 4.95
CA PHE A 69 3.22 -0.87 6.03
C PHE A 69 2.93 0.57 5.59
N PHE A 70 2.36 1.35 6.50
CA PHE A 70 2.04 2.75 6.28
C PHE A 70 2.56 3.57 7.46
N ARG A 71 3.24 4.68 7.19
CA ARG A 71 3.69 5.64 8.21
C ARG A 71 2.98 6.97 8.03
N SER A 72 2.55 7.57 9.13
CA SER A 72 2.02 8.92 9.19
C SER A 72 2.74 9.76 10.25
N ARG A 73 3.35 10.89 9.83
CA ARG A 73 3.83 11.94 10.73
C ARG A 73 2.65 12.83 11.12
N THR A 74 2.20 12.74 12.36
CA THR A 74 0.94 13.35 12.81
C THR A 74 1.02 14.86 13.04
N GLY A 75 2.24 15.36 13.25
CA GLY A 75 2.50 16.72 13.70
C GLY A 75 2.12 16.99 15.16
N ILE A 76 1.71 15.96 15.91
CA ILE A 76 1.33 16.07 17.32
C ILE A 76 2.56 15.82 18.20
N GLY A 77 2.84 16.77 19.10
CA GLY A 77 3.90 16.62 20.10
C GLY A 77 5.31 16.64 19.50
N GLU A 78 5.54 17.42 18.45
CA GLU A 78 6.83 17.50 17.77
C GLU A 78 7.92 18.14 18.63
N ASP A 79 7.55 19.15 19.42
CA ASP A 79 8.43 19.77 20.41
C ASP A 79 8.40 19.04 21.76
N ASN A 80 7.66 17.92 21.86
CA ASN A 80 7.56 17.15 23.10
C ASN A 80 8.74 16.15 23.18
N PRO A 81 9.64 16.27 24.16
CA PRO A 81 10.80 15.38 24.29
C PRO A 81 10.41 13.95 24.71
N SER A 82 9.14 13.72 25.07
CA SER A 82 8.64 12.41 25.43
C SER A 82 8.66 11.46 24.24
N ARG A 83 9.31 10.31 24.43
CA ARG A 83 9.26 9.19 23.47
C ARG A 83 7.84 8.66 23.23
N PHE A 84 6.87 9.00 24.09
CA PHE A 84 5.46 8.63 23.92
C PHE A 84 4.66 9.59 23.05
N ALA A 85 5.23 10.74 22.67
CA ALA A 85 4.57 11.68 21.78
C ALA A 85 4.26 10.96 20.45
N PRO A 86 3.00 10.99 19.97
CA PRO A 86 2.59 10.25 18.79
C PRO A 86 3.00 10.98 17.50
N SER A 87 4.20 11.56 17.43
CA SER A 87 4.68 12.34 16.29
C SER A 87 4.73 11.51 15.01
N GLN A 88 4.96 10.20 15.15
CA GLN A 88 4.94 9.22 14.06
C GLN A 88 4.08 8.02 14.47
N LEU A 89 3.16 7.63 13.59
CA LEU A 89 2.36 6.41 13.70
C LEU A 89 2.74 5.48 12.56
N LEU A 90 2.87 4.19 12.87
CA LEU A 90 3.02 3.13 11.89
C LEU A 90 1.80 2.21 11.97
N PHE A 91 1.34 1.79 10.81
CA PHE A 91 0.23 0.87 10.62
C PHE A 91 0.70 -0.26 9.71
N ALA A 92 0.14 -1.45 9.90
CA ALA A 92 0.36 -2.55 8.98
C ALA A 92 -0.91 -3.38 8.81
N HIS A 93 -1.06 -4.00 7.65
CA HIS A 93 -1.99 -5.09 7.45
C HIS A 93 -1.41 -6.09 6.45
N ALA A 94 -1.73 -7.36 6.67
CA ALA A 94 -1.32 -8.45 5.78
C ALA A 94 -2.53 -9.33 5.51
N ALA A 95 -2.57 -9.92 4.32
CA ALA A 95 -3.64 -10.85 3.97
C ALA A 95 -3.16 -12.00 3.08
N LEU A 96 -3.83 -13.14 3.23
CA LEU A 96 -3.68 -14.34 2.43
C LEU A 96 -5.02 -14.63 1.73
N ALA A 97 -4.99 -14.64 0.41
CA ALA A 97 -6.11 -15.02 -0.45
C ALA A 97 -5.96 -16.49 -0.88
N ASP A 98 -6.86 -17.35 -0.42
CA ASP A 98 -6.93 -18.77 -0.78
C ASP A 98 -8.39 -19.13 -1.02
N ARG A 99 -8.70 -19.63 -2.22
CA ARG A 99 -10.09 -19.93 -2.62
C ARG A 99 -10.77 -20.93 -1.68
N ARG A 100 -9.99 -21.80 -1.01
CA ARG A 100 -10.52 -22.79 -0.06
C ARG A 100 -11.09 -22.16 1.20
N ASN A 101 -10.65 -20.96 1.55
CA ASN A 101 -11.20 -20.20 2.69
C ASN A 101 -12.45 -19.41 2.31
N GLY A 102 -12.69 -19.16 1.02
CA GLY A 102 -13.81 -18.37 0.52
C GLY A 102 -13.78 -16.87 0.85
N ARG A 103 -12.79 -16.42 1.64
CA ARG A 103 -12.52 -15.02 2.02
C ARG A 103 -11.05 -14.85 2.44
N LEU A 104 -10.57 -13.61 2.58
CA LEU A 104 -9.22 -13.37 3.12
C LEU A 104 -9.06 -13.90 4.54
N LEU A 105 -7.91 -14.51 4.81
CA LEU A 105 -7.33 -14.47 6.15
C LEU A 105 -6.51 -13.17 6.22
N HIS A 106 -6.77 -12.32 7.20
CA HIS A 106 -6.07 -11.05 7.33
C HIS A 106 -5.80 -10.69 8.77
N ASP A 107 -4.80 -9.86 9.00
CA ASP A 107 -4.56 -9.25 10.30
C ASP A 107 -3.99 -7.84 10.15
N GLN A 108 -4.04 -7.06 11.23
CA GLN A 108 -3.64 -5.65 11.21
C GLN A 108 -2.96 -5.23 12.52
N ARG A 109 -2.07 -4.25 12.42
CA ARG A 109 -1.33 -3.65 13.54
C ARG A 109 -1.33 -2.13 13.42
N ALA A 110 -1.22 -1.46 14.56
CA ALA A 110 -0.99 -0.03 14.66
C ALA A 110 -0.14 0.24 15.90
N ALA A 111 0.88 1.08 15.76
CA ALA A 111 1.77 1.43 16.85
C ALA A 111 2.33 2.85 16.68
N ARG A 112 2.63 3.49 17.81
CA ARG A 112 3.47 4.70 17.81
C ARG A 112 4.91 4.30 17.50
N ALA A 113 5.60 5.11 16.71
CA ALA A 113 7.01 4.87 16.44
C ALA A 113 7.85 4.96 17.73
N GLY A 114 8.93 4.19 17.79
CA GLY A 114 9.89 4.19 18.89
C GLY A 114 9.80 2.97 19.82
N PHE A 115 10.63 2.99 20.87
CA PHE A 115 10.77 1.92 21.88
C PHE A 115 11.13 0.54 21.32
N GLY A 116 11.70 0.45 20.12
CA GLY A 116 11.94 -0.81 19.43
C GLY A 116 10.66 -1.51 18.95
N LEU A 117 9.48 -0.94 19.22
CA LEU A 117 8.19 -1.53 18.88
C LEU A 117 7.83 -1.27 17.41
N ALA A 118 7.97 -0.04 16.94
CA ALA A 118 7.67 0.31 15.56
C ALA A 118 8.69 1.30 15.00
N GLU A 119 9.31 0.95 13.90
CA GLU A 119 10.42 1.71 13.31
C GLU A 119 10.39 1.61 11.78
N ALA A 120 10.87 2.67 11.12
CA ALA A 120 11.11 2.71 9.68
C ALA A 120 12.49 3.35 9.45
N GLY A 121 13.49 2.53 9.12
CA GLY A 121 14.89 2.91 8.96
C GLY A 121 15.15 3.77 7.72
N ILE A 122 16.09 4.72 7.83
CA ILE A 122 16.51 5.62 6.73
C ILE A 122 17.62 4.95 5.90
N GLY A 123 17.70 5.25 4.60
CA GLY A 123 18.77 4.78 3.71
C GLY A 123 18.61 3.36 3.17
N ARG A 124 17.89 2.48 3.88
CA ARG A 124 17.53 1.13 3.42
C ARG A 124 16.17 0.75 3.99
N THR A 125 15.38 -0.04 3.25
CA THR A 125 14.09 -0.53 3.75
C THR A 125 14.32 -1.39 5.00
N ASP A 126 13.87 -0.93 6.15
CA ASP A 126 13.73 -1.70 7.38
C ASP A 126 12.53 -1.12 8.12
N VAL A 127 11.34 -1.61 7.78
CA VAL A 127 10.09 -1.21 8.42
C VAL A 127 9.60 -2.37 9.28
N ARG A 128 9.20 -2.09 10.52
CA ARG A 128 8.69 -3.10 11.43
C ARG A 128 7.66 -2.56 12.41
N ILE A 129 6.76 -3.45 12.83
CA ILE A 129 5.84 -3.27 13.95
C ILE A 129 5.80 -4.60 14.70
N ASP A 130 6.29 -4.62 15.93
CA ASP A 130 6.41 -5.82 16.75
C ASP A 130 7.19 -6.93 16.00
N ASP A 131 6.58 -8.09 15.81
CA ASP A 131 7.12 -9.25 15.10
C ASP A 131 6.93 -9.19 13.57
N TRP A 132 6.31 -8.14 13.04
CA TRP A 132 6.12 -7.92 11.61
C TRP A 132 7.23 -7.04 11.05
N SER A 133 7.83 -7.43 9.93
CA SER A 133 8.86 -6.62 9.28
C SER A 133 8.97 -6.84 7.78
N LEU A 134 9.47 -5.81 7.08
CA LEU A 134 9.97 -5.85 5.71
C LEU A 134 11.34 -5.20 5.68
N LYS A 135 12.37 -5.96 5.26
CA LYS A 135 13.77 -5.51 5.26
C LYS A 135 14.41 -5.74 3.90
N LEU A 136 15.09 -4.74 3.35
CA LEU A 136 15.97 -4.91 2.20
C LEU A 136 17.34 -5.36 2.68
N THR A 137 17.77 -6.54 2.26
CA THR A 137 19.11 -7.12 2.49
C THR A 137 19.91 -7.11 1.19
N ASP A 138 21.16 -7.60 1.22
CA ASP A 138 21.97 -7.73 -0.01
C ASP A 138 21.41 -8.82 -0.94
N ALA A 139 20.67 -9.79 -0.40
CA ALA A 139 20.02 -10.86 -1.15
C ALA A 139 18.61 -10.50 -1.68
N GLY A 140 18.12 -9.28 -1.42
CA GLY A 140 16.75 -8.86 -1.72
C GLY A 140 15.92 -8.55 -0.48
N TYR A 141 14.61 -8.45 -0.63
CA TYR A 141 13.73 -8.15 0.51
C TYR A 141 13.41 -9.42 1.29
N VAL A 142 13.26 -9.28 2.61
CA VAL A 142 12.81 -10.32 3.52
C VAL A 142 11.62 -9.78 4.29
N ALA A 143 10.48 -10.47 4.25
CA ALA A 143 9.32 -10.17 5.07
C ALA A 143 9.06 -11.28 6.08
N ARG A 144 8.75 -10.87 7.30
CA ARG A 144 8.22 -11.73 8.36
C ARG A 144 6.91 -11.14 8.85
N VAL A 145 5.86 -11.95 8.87
CA VAL A 145 4.52 -11.57 9.36
C VAL A 145 4.02 -12.74 10.19
N ALA A 146 3.77 -12.52 11.47
CA ALA A 146 3.11 -13.48 12.35
C ALA A 146 1.69 -12.98 12.64
N ALA A 147 0.76 -13.30 11.74
CA ALA A 147 -0.65 -12.95 11.89
C ALA A 147 -1.36 -14.02 12.74
N ARG A 148 -2.58 -13.70 13.20
CA ARG A 148 -3.39 -14.62 14.02
C ARG A 148 -3.64 -15.99 13.37
N ASP A 149 -4.01 -16.00 12.09
CA ASP A 149 -4.45 -17.23 11.39
C ASP A 149 -3.43 -17.75 10.35
N PHE A 150 -2.36 -17.01 10.09
CA PHE A 150 -1.32 -17.36 9.13
C PHE A 150 0.02 -16.69 9.47
N ALA A 151 1.11 -17.19 8.89
CA ALA A 151 2.39 -16.50 8.95
C ALA A 151 3.10 -16.49 7.60
N PHE A 152 3.87 -15.44 7.35
CA PHE A 152 4.77 -15.32 6.20
C PHE A 152 6.22 -15.28 6.67
N ALA A 153 7.05 -16.11 6.07
CA ALA A 153 8.51 -15.97 6.10
C ALA A 153 9.00 -16.02 4.64
N LEU A 154 8.99 -14.85 4.00
CA LEU A 154 9.13 -14.73 2.56
C LEU A 154 10.35 -13.88 2.18
N GLN A 155 10.95 -14.23 1.05
CA GLN A 155 12.04 -13.53 0.40
C GLN A 155 11.58 -13.08 -0.98
N PHE A 156 12.01 -11.87 -1.37
CA PHE A 156 11.67 -11.26 -2.65
C PHE A 156 12.94 -10.78 -3.34
N GLN A 157 13.31 -11.45 -4.42
CA GLN A 157 14.52 -11.14 -5.17
C GLN A 157 14.19 -10.19 -6.33
N PRO A 158 14.80 -8.99 -6.39
CA PRO A 158 14.66 -8.12 -7.55
C PRO A 158 15.23 -8.76 -8.80
N THR A 159 14.44 -8.80 -9.88
CA THR A 159 14.83 -9.33 -11.18
C THR A 159 15.05 -8.22 -12.23
N GLN A 160 14.64 -7.00 -11.91
CA GLN A 160 14.68 -5.84 -12.79
C GLN A 160 15.01 -4.55 -12.00
N PRO A 161 15.50 -3.49 -12.67
CA PRO A 161 15.65 -2.18 -12.06
C PRO A 161 14.30 -1.61 -11.55
N PRO A 162 14.33 -0.71 -10.54
CA PRO A 162 13.14 0.03 -10.12
C PRO A 162 12.41 0.67 -11.30
N LEU A 163 11.09 0.63 -11.27
CA LEU A 163 10.22 1.33 -12.19
C LEU A 163 9.83 2.66 -11.54
N LEU A 164 10.40 3.76 -12.02
CA LEU A 164 10.02 5.09 -11.57
C LEU A 164 8.63 5.44 -12.11
N GLN A 165 7.71 5.82 -11.21
CA GLN A 165 6.36 6.21 -11.59
C GLN A 165 6.31 7.70 -11.95
N GLY A 166 5.34 8.08 -12.78
CA GLY A 166 5.19 9.46 -13.24
C GLY A 166 6.47 10.00 -13.92
N GLU A 167 6.72 11.30 -13.80
CA GLU A 167 7.94 11.90 -14.34
C GLU A 167 9.13 11.67 -13.41
N ARG A 168 9.94 10.65 -13.70
CA ARG A 168 11.17 10.32 -12.95
C ARG A 168 10.96 10.15 -11.44
N GLY A 169 9.81 9.60 -11.04
CA GLY A 169 9.45 9.36 -9.64
C GLY A 169 8.47 10.39 -9.08
N TYR A 170 8.29 11.54 -9.74
CA TYR A 170 7.23 12.50 -9.39
C TYR A 170 5.90 12.05 -10.02
N SER A 171 5.01 11.49 -9.20
CA SER A 171 3.73 10.94 -9.60
C SER A 171 2.58 11.80 -9.09
N ARG A 172 1.87 12.47 -10.01
CA ARG A 172 0.69 13.27 -9.67
C ARG A 172 -0.50 12.37 -9.38
N LYS A 173 -1.26 12.74 -8.36
CA LYS A 173 -2.52 12.11 -7.92
C LYS A 173 -3.72 13.06 -7.98
N GLY A 174 -3.56 14.23 -8.59
CA GLY A 174 -4.62 15.22 -8.77
C GLY A 174 -4.27 16.33 -9.76
N PRO A 175 -5.24 17.20 -10.10
CA PRO A 175 -5.08 18.30 -11.06
C PRO A 175 -4.09 19.37 -10.60
N HIS A 176 -3.83 19.51 -9.30
CA HIS A 176 -2.86 20.48 -8.79
C HIS A 176 -1.46 19.85 -8.65
N ALA A 177 -0.40 20.62 -8.97
CA ALA A 177 0.97 20.13 -8.93
C ALA A 177 1.42 19.65 -7.52
N ARG A 178 0.87 20.22 -6.44
CA ARG A 178 1.17 19.76 -5.08
C ARG A 178 0.60 18.37 -4.80
N GLN A 179 -0.53 17.99 -5.43
CA GLN A 179 -1.17 16.68 -5.26
C GLN A 179 -0.34 15.62 -5.99
N ALA A 180 0.78 15.25 -5.40
CA ALA A 180 1.75 14.33 -5.94
C ALA A 180 2.46 13.56 -4.82
N SER A 181 3.09 12.48 -5.22
CA SER A 181 3.95 11.67 -4.37
C SER A 181 5.27 11.41 -5.10
N TYR A 182 6.32 11.20 -4.34
CA TYR A 182 7.49 10.49 -4.86
C TYR A 182 7.20 9.00 -4.82
N TYR A 183 7.42 8.31 -5.95
CA TYR A 183 6.89 6.97 -6.13
C TYR A 183 7.72 6.14 -7.09
N TYR A 184 8.10 4.95 -6.64
CA TYR A 184 8.67 3.93 -7.50
C TYR A 184 8.15 2.55 -7.12
N SER A 185 8.28 1.63 -8.07
CA SER A 185 7.92 0.23 -7.89
C SER A 185 9.09 -0.69 -8.15
N ARG A 186 9.03 -1.90 -7.62
CA ARG A 186 9.85 -3.04 -8.03
C ARG A 186 8.92 -4.16 -8.49
N PRO A 187 8.66 -4.25 -9.81
CA PRO A 187 7.88 -5.34 -10.37
C PRO A 187 8.72 -6.61 -10.48
N GLN A 188 8.06 -7.71 -10.83
CA GLN A 188 8.65 -8.99 -11.19
C GLN A 188 9.57 -9.57 -10.11
N LEU A 189 9.33 -9.24 -8.83
CA LEU A 189 10.10 -9.79 -7.72
C LEU A 189 9.88 -11.31 -7.65
N ALA A 190 10.93 -12.11 -7.67
CA ALA A 190 10.79 -13.55 -7.47
C ALA A 190 10.53 -13.83 -5.98
N ILE A 191 9.44 -14.52 -5.67
CA ILE A 191 9.07 -14.90 -4.31
C ILE A 191 9.62 -16.30 -4.01
N GLY A 192 10.21 -16.46 -2.82
CA GLY A 192 10.49 -17.76 -2.22
C GLY A 192 10.25 -17.73 -0.71
N GLY A 193 10.08 -18.89 -0.08
CA GLY A 193 9.99 -19.00 1.38
C GLY A 193 8.84 -19.89 1.83
N THR A 194 8.23 -19.55 2.97
CA THR A 194 7.14 -20.33 3.54
C THR A 194 5.92 -19.48 3.90
N ILE A 195 4.74 -20.08 3.69
CA ILE A 195 3.46 -19.61 4.22
C ILE A 195 2.99 -20.66 5.23
N GLN A 196 2.62 -20.23 6.43
CA GLN A 196 2.02 -21.10 7.43
C GLN A 196 0.53 -20.80 7.56
N VAL A 197 -0.31 -21.83 7.59
CA VAL A 197 -1.75 -21.73 7.87
C VAL A 197 -2.12 -22.85 8.84
N LYS A 198 -2.82 -22.53 9.94
CA LYS A 198 -3.17 -23.52 10.99
C LYS A 198 -1.97 -24.32 11.53
N GLY A 199 -0.80 -23.70 11.59
CA GLY A 199 0.45 -24.33 12.06
C GLY A 199 1.19 -25.17 11.03
N GLU A 200 0.61 -25.41 9.84
CA GLU A 200 1.27 -26.16 8.76
C GLU A 200 2.04 -25.21 7.84
N GLY A 201 3.35 -25.45 7.70
CA GLY A 201 4.23 -24.67 6.83
C GLY A 201 4.31 -25.25 5.42
N LEU A 202 4.05 -24.40 4.43
CA LEU A 202 4.11 -24.73 3.02
C LEU A 202 5.21 -23.93 2.35
N ALA A 203 6.12 -24.61 1.68
CA ALA A 203 7.10 -23.96 0.80
C ALA A 203 6.38 -23.35 -0.39
N VAL A 204 6.74 -22.12 -0.74
CA VAL A 204 6.11 -21.38 -1.84
C VAL A 204 7.13 -20.75 -2.76
N ALA A 205 6.74 -20.62 -4.03
CA ALA A 205 7.43 -19.81 -5.02
C ALA A 205 6.42 -18.94 -5.78
N GLY A 206 6.86 -17.85 -6.40
CA GLY A 206 5.94 -16.99 -7.13
C GLY A 206 6.52 -15.68 -7.60
N THR A 207 5.65 -14.70 -7.83
CA THR A 207 6.03 -13.38 -8.34
C THR A 207 5.28 -12.28 -7.58
N ALA A 208 6.01 -11.25 -7.17
CA ALA A 208 5.53 -10.12 -6.39
C ALA A 208 5.79 -8.78 -7.08
N TRP A 209 5.17 -7.75 -6.51
CA TRP A 209 5.31 -6.35 -6.84
C TRP A 209 5.48 -5.60 -5.53
N LEU A 210 6.47 -4.71 -5.44
CA LEU A 210 6.60 -3.75 -4.34
C LEU A 210 6.33 -2.34 -4.85
N ASP A 211 5.56 -1.57 -4.09
CA ASP A 211 5.43 -0.14 -4.19
C ASP A 211 6.05 0.55 -2.97
N HIS A 212 6.74 1.66 -3.24
CA HIS A 212 7.27 2.55 -2.21
C HIS A 212 6.94 4.00 -2.56
N GLU A 213 6.05 4.61 -1.78
CA GLU A 213 5.47 5.93 -2.05
C GLU A 213 5.55 6.83 -0.82
N TRP A 214 5.97 8.10 -0.98
CA TRP A 214 5.89 9.09 0.10
C TRP A 214 5.41 10.46 -0.40
N SER A 215 4.68 11.17 0.47
CA SER A 215 4.10 12.48 0.16
C SER A 215 3.77 13.29 1.40
N SER A 216 3.48 14.57 1.22
CA SER A 216 3.03 15.48 2.30
C SER A 216 1.59 15.95 2.13
N GLU A 217 1.01 15.77 0.95
CA GLU A 217 -0.39 16.13 0.69
C GLU A 217 -1.32 14.97 1.03
N ALA A 218 -2.35 15.30 1.81
CA ALA A 218 -3.50 14.42 2.00
C ALA A 218 -4.21 14.13 0.68
N LEU A 219 -5.11 13.14 0.70
CA LEU A 219 -6.01 12.90 -0.42
C LEU A 219 -6.82 14.18 -0.71
N ALA A 220 -6.99 14.51 -2.00
CA ALA A 220 -7.79 15.66 -2.41
C ALA A 220 -9.20 15.58 -1.81
N SER A 221 -9.75 16.68 -1.31
CA SER A 221 -11.08 16.71 -0.67
C SER A 221 -12.22 16.25 -1.58
N ASP A 222 -12.04 16.38 -2.90
CA ASP A 222 -12.99 15.94 -3.92
C ASP A 222 -12.88 14.45 -4.25
N ALA A 223 -11.77 13.79 -3.87
CA ALA A 223 -11.57 12.37 -4.05
C ALA A 223 -12.15 11.57 -2.88
N VAL A 224 -12.84 10.47 -3.18
CA VAL A 224 -13.45 9.59 -2.17
C VAL A 224 -12.65 8.32 -1.91
N GLY A 225 -11.72 7.99 -2.79
CA GLY A 225 -10.89 6.79 -2.74
C GLY A 225 -10.27 6.53 -4.10
N TRP A 226 -9.54 5.42 -4.21
CA TRP A 226 -8.86 5.04 -5.44
C TRP A 226 -9.15 3.60 -5.84
N ASP A 227 -8.98 3.34 -7.13
CA ASP A 227 -8.78 2.00 -7.67
C ASP A 227 -7.33 1.96 -8.16
N TRP A 228 -6.55 0.99 -7.70
CA TRP A 228 -5.14 0.81 -8.07
C TRP A 228 -4.92 -0.61 -8.59
N VAL A 229 -4.07 -0.74 -9.60
CA VAL A 229 -3.69 -2.03 -10.20
C VAL A 229 -2.18 -2.06 -10.42
N GLY A 230 -1.54 -3.13 -9.97
CA GLY A 230 -0.15 -3.47 -10.30
C GLY A 230 -0.08 -4.88 -10.88
N LEU A 231 0.46 -5.01 -12.09
CA LEU A 231 0.51 -6.27 -12.85
C LEU A 231 1.93 -6.61 -13.25
N ASN A 232 2.32 -7.85 -12.96
CA ASN A 232 3.45 -8.53 -13.58
C ASN A 232 2.96 -9.20 -14.86
N LEU A 233 3.40 -8.70 -16.01
CA LEU A 233 3.00 -9.22 -17.31
C LEU A 233 3.78 -10.48 -17.66
N SER A 234 3.14 -11.40 -18.39
CA SER A 234 3.70 -12.70 -18.74
C SER A 234 4.89 -12.64 -19.69
N ASP A 235 5.07 -11.53 -20.40
CA ASP A 235 6.23 -11.25 -21.27
C ASP A 235 7.44 -10.66 -20.51
N GLY A 236 7.34 -10.53 -19.18
CA GLY A 236 8.34 -9.88 -18.34
C GLY A 236 8.13 -8.38 -18.17
N GLY A 237 7.13 -7.79 -18.85
CA GLY A 237 6.74 -6.40 -18.66
C GLY A 237 6.06 -6.13 -17.31
N ALA A 238 5.74 -4.87 -17.07
CA ALA A 238 5.11 -4.40 -15.84
C ALA A 238 4.09 -3.29 -16.15
N LEU A 239 2.95 -3.28 -15.46
CA LEU A 239 1.95 -2.22 -15.57
C LEU A 239 1.46 -1.81 -14.19
N MET A 240 1.57 -0.53 -13.87
CA MET A 240 0.84 0.09 -12.77
C MET A 240 -0.15 1.10 -13.34
N ALA A 241 -1.39 1.07 -12.87
CA ALA A 241 -2.40 2.06 -13.23
C ALA A 241 -3.30 2.34 -12.03
N PHE A 242 -3.74 3.58 -11.87
CA PHE A 242 -4.70 3.94 -10.86
C PHE A 242 -5.68 5.01 -11.36
N ARG A 243 -6.80 5.13 -10.65
CA ARG A 243 -7.65 6.32 -10.68
C ARG A 243 -8.03 6.76 -9.27
N MET A 244 -8.08 8.08 -9.08
CA MET A 244 -8.79 8.71 -7.98
C MET A 244 -10.23 8.94 -8.40
N ARG A 245 -11.18 8.53 -7.56
CA ARG A 245 -12.61 8.66 -7.85
C ARG A 245 -13.18 9.89 -7.15
N ASP A 246 -14.04 10.63 -7.83
CA ASP A 246 -14.83 11.71 -7.24
C ASP A 246 -16.09 11.18 -6.51
N ARG A 247 -16.82 12.07 -5.84
CA ARG A 247 -18.07 11.73 -5.13
C ARG A 247 -19.21 11.23 -6.02
N ARG A 248 -19.15 11.50 -7.33
CA ARG A 248 -20.11 11.02 -8.34
C ARG A 248 -19.68 9.68 -8.94
N GLY A 249 -18.54 9.13 -8.53
CA GLY A 249 -17.96 7.89 -9.07
C GLY A 249 -17.17 8.10 -10.36
N GLY A 250 -17.00 9.33 -10.83
CA GLY A 250 -16.18 9.69 -11.98
C GLY A 250 -14.69 9.66 -11.65
N THR A 251 -13.86 9.78 -12.69
CA THR A 251 -12.40 9.87 -12.54
C THR A 251 -12.00 11.32 -12.24
N PHE A 252 -11.60 11.60 -11.00
CA PHE A 252 -11.00 12.88 -10.60
C PHE A 252 -9.59 13.04 -11.16
N TRP A 253 -8.81 11.95 -11.11
CA TRP A 253 -7.46 11.88 -11.65
C TRP A 253 -7.14 10.43 -12.01
N ALA A 254 -6.24 10.21 -12.94
CA ALA A 254 -5.72 8.88 -13.25
C ALA A 254 -4.27 8.99 -13.72
N GLY A 255 -3.54 7.89 -13.58
CA GLY A 255 -2.15 7.82 -14.01
C GLY A 255 -1.65 6.39 -13.97
N GLY A 256 -0.45 6.20 -14.48
CA GLY A 256 0.20 4.90 -14.47
C GLY A 256 1.50 4.91 -15.26
N ALA A 257 2.18 3.77 -15.24
CA ALA A 257 3.32 3.51 -16.10
C ALA A 257 3.28 2.07 -16.59
N ARG A 258 3.71 1.87 -17.83
CA ARG A 258 3.90 0.55 -18.44
C ARG A 258 5.35 0.40 -18.86
N ARG A 259 6.01 -0.66 -18.39
CA ARG A 259 7.29 -1.11 -18.91
C ARG A 259 7.08 -2.31 -19.81
N GLY A 260 7.49 -2.21 -21.07
CA GLY A 260 7.47 -3.32 -22.01
C GLY A 260 8.56 -4.36 -21.72
N ALA A 261 8.46 -5.53 -22.37
CA ALA A 261 9.52 -6.55 -22.33
C ALA A 261 10.87 -6.06 -22.90
N ASP A 262 10.85 -5.03 -23.75
CA ASP A 262 12.04 -4.34 -24.28
C ASP A 262 12.68 -3.38 -23.26
N GLY A 263 12.11 -3.26 -22.05
CA GLY A 263 12.58 -2.39 -20.98
C GLY A 263 12.17 -0.92 -21.12
N ARG A 264 11.48 -0.53 -22.21
CA ARG A 264 11.02 0.86 -22.38
C ARG A 264 9.84 1.14 -21.47
N THR A 265 9.90 2.29 -20.79
CA THR A 265 8.82 2.77 -19.93
C THR A 265 8.01 3.85 -20.63
N LEU A 266 6.69 3.65 -20.67
CA LEU A 266 5.71 4.64 -21.08
C LEU A 266 4.95 5.14 -19.84
N ILE A 267 4.96 6.46 -19.63
CA ILE A 267 4.11 7.10 -18.62
C ILE A 267 2.74 7.37 -19.24
N LEU A 268 1.68 6.96 -18.53
CA LEU A 268 0.31 7.02 -19.01
C LEU A 268 -0.39 8.25 -18.44
N ALA A 269 -0.86 9.12 -19.32
CA ALA A 269 -1.65 10.29 -18.96
C ALA A 269 -3.07 9.91 -18.49
N PRO A 270 -3.78 10.78 -17.76
CA PRO A 270 -5.13 10.47 -17.26
C PRO A 270 -6.10 9.97 -18.34
N ALA A 271 -6.09 10.58 -19.53
CA ALA A 271 -6.96 10.22 -20.65
C ALA A 271 -6.64 8.85 -21.28
N GLN A 272 -5.48 8.27 -20.98
CA GLN A 272 -5.05 6.96 -21.46
C GLN A 272 -5.44 5.82 -20.51
N ILE A 273 -5.95 6.15 -19.32
CA ILE A 273 -6.39 5.20 -18.31
C ILE A 273 -7.92 5.12 -18.29
N GLY A 274 -8.47 3.92 -18.22
CA GLY A 274 -9.90 3.69 -18.08
C GLY A 274 -10.18 2.46 -17.23
N PHE A 275 -11.10 2.60 -16.29
CA PHE A 275 -11.57 1.52 -15.41
C PHE A 275 -13.07 1.34 -15.63
N GLU A 276 -13.45 0.28 -16.33
CA GLU A 276 -14.83 -0.06 -16.65
C GLU A 276 -15.27 -1.29 -15.84
N PRO A 277 -16.22 -1.17 -14.90
CA PRO A 277 -16.77 -2.32 -14.17
C PRO A 277 -17.44 -3.33 -15.10
N LEU A 278 -17.02 -4.59 -15.02
CA LEU A 278 -17.66 -5.72 -15.71
C LEU A 278 -18.60 -6.49 -14.78
N ARG A 279 -18.20 -6.63 -13.50
CA ARG A 279 -19.00 -7.31 -12.48
C ARG A 279 -18.74 -6.69 -11.11
N ARG A 280 -19.80 -6.58 -10.33
CA ARG A 280 -19.75 -6.10 -8.94
C ARG A 280 -20.02 -7.24 -7.96
N TRP A 281 -19.41 -7.13 -6.79
CA TRP A 281 -19.70 -7.98 -5.64
C TRP A 281 -20.02 -7.09 -4.43
N ARG A 282 -21.05 -7.47 -3.68
CA ARG A 282 -21.47 -6.78 -2.46
C ARG A 282 -21.00 -7.56 -1.25
N SER A 283 -20.24 -6.91 -0.37
CA SER A 283 -19.81 -7.52 0.87
C SER A 283 -21.00 -7.78 1.79
N PRO A 284 -21.20 -9.02 2.28
CA PRO A 284 -22.22 -9.29 3.29
C PRO A 284 -21.86 -8.67 4.66
N ARG A 285 -20.60 -8.31 4.90
CA ARG A 285 -20.11 -7.79 6.19
C ARG A 285 -20.25 -6.27 6.31
N THR A 286 -19.94 -5.55 5.24
CA THR A 286 -19.86 -4.08 5.26
C THR A 286 -20.92 -3.41 4.40
N GLN A 287 -21.62 -4.19 3.57
CA GLN A 287 -22.57 -3.73 2.54
C GLN A 287 -21.94 -2.89 1.42
N ALA A 288 -20.62 -2.70 1.43
CA ALA A 288 -19.88 -2.06 0.35
C ALA A 288 -19.98 -2.88 -0.94
N GLU A 289 -20.04 -2.20 -2.07
CA GLU A 289 -20.16 -2.82 -3.39
C GLU A 289 -18.93 -2.49 -4.24
N TYR A 290 -18.16 -3.52 -4.57
CA TYR A 290 -16.87 -3.40 -5.24
C TYR A 290 -16.94 -3.88 -6.69
N PRO A 291 -16.36 -3.16 -7.67
CA PRO A 291 -16.18 -3.67 -9.02
C PRO A 291 -15.03 -4.68 -9.07
N VAL A 292 -15.28 -5.90 -8.59
CA VAL A 292 -14.23 -6.95 -8.45
C VAL A 292 -13.73 -7.50 -9.77
N ALA A 293 -14.48 -7.35 -10.86
CA ALA A 293 -14.01 -7.60 -12.22
C ALA A 293 -14.14 -6.32 -13.06
N LEU A 294 -13.05 -5.97 -13.75
CA LEU A 294 -12.88 -4.69 -14.45
C LEU A 294 -12.26 -4.91 -15.82
N ARG A 295 -12.63 -4.07 -16.78
CA ARG A 295 -11.82 -3.83 -17.97
C ARG A 295 -10.93 -2.61 -17.72
N LEU A 296 -9.63 -2.83 -17.75
CA LEU A 296 -8.60 -1.80 -17.62
C LEU A 296 -8.06 -1.44 -19.01
N ARG A 297 -8.27 -0.19 -19.42
CA ARG A 297 -7.56 0.41 -20.56
C ARG A 297 -6.34 1.15 -20.04
N ALA A 298 -5.18 0.87 -20.62
CA ALA A 298 -3.90 1.49 -20.30
C ALA A 298 -3.14 1.79 -21.60
N GLY A 299 -3.31 3.00 -22.12
CA GLY A 299 -2.78 3.40 -23.43
C GLY A 299 -3.48 2.68 -24.57
N ASP A 300 -2.70 1.96 -25.37
CA ASP A 300 -3.16 1.11 -26.48
C ASP A 300 -3.59 -0.30 -26.06
N SER A 301 -3.39 -0.64 -24.78
CA SER A 301 -3.59 -1.98 -24.26
C SER A 301 -4.84 -2.04 -23.39
N THR A 302 -5.60 -3.13 -23.53
CA THR A 302 -6.78 -3.41 -22.72
C THR A 302 -6.62 -4.77 -22.06
N TYR A 303 -6.97 -4.84 -20.77
CA TYR A 303 -6.91 -6.04 -19.95
C TYR A 303 -8.25 -6.26 -19.25
N GLU A 304 -8.75 -7.49 -19.25
CA GLU A 304 -9.85 -7.89 -18.37
C GLU A 304 -9.27 -8.49 -17.10
N LEU A 305 -9.61 -7.89 -15.96
CA LEU A 305 -9.14 -8.28 -14.64
C LEU A 305 -10.15 -9.24 -14.00
N GLU A 306 -9.68 -10.46 -13.74
CA GLU A 306 -10.46 -11.53 -13.11
C GLU A 306 -9.97 -11.75 -11.68
N PRO A 307 -10.82 -11.60 -10.65
CA PRO A 307 -10.41 -11.81 -9.27
C PRO A 307 -10.22 -13.31 -8.98
N LEU A 308 -9.20 -13.65 -8.17
CA LEU A 308 -8.99 -15.02 -7.66
C LEU A 308 -10.25 -15.54 -6.95
N MET A 309 -10.86 -14.69 -6.14
CA MET A 309 -12.17 -14.87 -5.52
C MET A 309 -12.80 -13.51 -5.25
N ASP A 310 -14.13 -13.47 -5.13
CA ASP A 310 -14.85 -12.21 -4.96
C ASP A 310 -14.60 -11.57 -3.59
N ASP A 311 -14.61 -12.37 -2.54
CA ASP A 311 -14.45 -11.89 -1.17
C ASP A 311 -12.97 -11.71 -0.83
N GLN A 312 -12.39 -10.62 -1.33
CA GLN A 312 -11.06 -10.15 -0.98
C GLN A 312 -11.09 -8.83 -0.19
N GLU A 313 -12.16 -8.62 0.59
CA GLU A 313 -12.29 -7.43 1.44
C GLU A 313 -11.50 -7.57 2.74
N LEU A 314 -10.74 -6.53 3.07
CA LEU A 314 -9.93 -6.39 4.28
C LEU A 314 -10.49 -5.23 5.11
N ASP A 315 -11.06 -5.56 6.26
CA ASP A 315 -11.55 -4.58 7.22
C ASP A 315 -10.43 -4.11 8.15
N SER A 316 -9.90 -2.93 7.88
CA SER A 316 -8.78 -2.35 8.63
C SER A 316 -9.17 -1.17 9.53
N ARG A 317 -10.45 -1.08 9.91
CA ARG A 317 -10.97 0.07 10.67
C ARG A 317 -10.29 0.26 12.02
N ALA A 318 -9.71 -0.81 12.58
CA ALA A 318 -8.98 -0.76 13.84
C ALA A 318 -7.52 -0.26 13.70
N SER A 319 -6.96 -0.22 12.49
CA SER A 319 -5.63 0.34 12.22
C SER A 319 -5.69 1.62 11.38
N THR A 320 -5.93 1.51 10.08
CA THR A 320 -5.91 2.66 9.15
C THR A 320 -7.26 3.36 9.03
N GLY A 321 -8.30 2.87 9.73
CA GLY A 321 -9.60 3.55 9.81
C GLY A 321 -10.52 3.35 8.61
N THR A 322 -10.18 2.43 7.69
CA THR A 322 -10.95 2.20 6.46
C THR A 322 -11.13 0.71 6.15
N VAL A 323 -11.90 0.42 5.10
CA VAL A 323 -12.07 -0.92 4.53
C VAL A 323 -11.52 -0.92 3.11
N TYR A 324 -10.66 -1.88 2.81
CA TYR A 324 -10.06 -2.10 1.50
C TYR A 324 -10.69 -3.33 0.85
N TRP A 325 -10.64 -3.41 -0.46
CA TRP A 325 -10.65 -4.68 -1.17
C TRP A 325 -9.26 -4.88 -1.76
N GLU A 326 -8.59 -5.95 -1.34
CA GLU A 326 -7.15 -6.23 -1.53
C GLU A 326 -7.00 -7.55 -2.27
N GLY A 327 -7.26 -7.53 -3.57
CA GLY A 327 -7.51 -8.75 -4.30
C GLY A 327 -6.48 -9.10 -5.35
N ALA A 328 -6.02 -10.35 -5.26
CA ALA A 328 -5.27 -11.00 -6.32
C ALA A 328 -6.16 -11.11 -7.58
N VAL A 329 -5.65 -10.62 -8.70
CA VAL A 329 -6.32 -10.65 -10.01
C VAL A 329 -5.43 -11.25 -11.09
N ARG A 330 -6.04 -11.95 -12.04
CA ARG A 330 -5.41 -12.30 -13.33
C ARG A 330 -5.77 -11.24 -14.35
N ALA A 331 -4.81 -10.88 -15.20
CA ALA A 331 -5.06 -10.02 -16.34
C ALA A 331 -5.19 -10.88 -17.60
N ARG A 332 -6.31 -10.77 -18.31
CA ARG A 332 -6.52 -11.38 -19.63
C ARG A 332 -6.48 -10.36 -20.75
N LYS A 333 -5.93 -10.78 -21.88
CA LYS A 333 -5.95 -10.05 -23.15
C LYS A 333 -6.27 -11.03 -24.26
N ASP A 334 -7.28 -10.72 -25.07
CA ASP A 334 -7.74 -11.56 -26.18
C ASP A 334 -8.03 -13.03 -25.76
N GLY A 335 -8.69 -13.20 -24.61
CA GLY A 335 -9.04 -14.50 -24.03
C GLY A 335 -7.90 -15.27 -23.36
N ARG A 336 -6.65 -14.83 -23.54
CA ARG A 336 -5.45 -15.45 -22.94
C ARG A 336 -5.01 -14.71 -21.70
N GLN A 337 -4.39 -15.40 -20.76
CA GLN A 337 -3.75 -14.74 -19.64
C GLN A 337 -2.51 -13.98 -20.13
N ALA A 338 -2.45 -12.69 -19.79
CA ALA A 338 -1.36 -11.78 -20.14
C ALA A 338 -0.54 -11.34 -18.92
N GLY A 339 -0.99 -11.67 -17.70
CA GLY A 339 -0.28 -11.38 -16.47
C GLY A 339 -1.08 -11.75 -15.23
N ALA A 340 -0.51 -11.42 -14.07
CA ALA A 340 -1.17 -11.52 -12.78
C ALA A 340 -0.66 -10.43 -11.85
N GLY A 341 -1.46 -10.05 -10.87
CA GLY A 341 -1.11 -9.00 -9.92
C GLY A 341 -2.24 -8.73 -8.96
N TYR A 342 -2.37 -7.48 -8.54
CA TYR A 342 -3.33 -7.06 -7.53
C TYR A 342 -4.16 -5.87 -8.00
N LEU A 343 -5.39 -5.84 -7.51
CA LEU A 343 -6.33 -4.74 -7.60
C LEU A 343 -6.66 -4.32 -6.17
N GLU A 344 -6.41 -3.06 -5.85
CA GLU A 344 -6.78 -2.45 -4.58
C GLU A 344 -7.94 -1.49 -4.83
N LEU A 345 -8.99 -1.57 -4.01
CA LEU A 345 -10.15 -0.70 -4.07
C LEU A 345 -10.42 -0.09 -2.69
N THR A 346 -10.37 1.23 -2.61
CA THR A 346 -10.66 1.97 -1.37
C THR A 346 -11.83 2.90 -1.57
N GLY A 347 -12.49 3.37 -0.51
CA GLY A 347 -13.54 4.38 -0.62
C GLY A 347 -14.94 3.87 -0.99
N TYR A 348 -15.12 2.56 -1.12
CA TYR A 348 -16.43 1.94 -1.44
C TYR A 348 -17.32 1.71 -0.22
N TRP A 349 -16.71 1.54 0.97
CA TRP A 349 -17.45 1.51 2.24
C TRP A 349 -17.81 2.94 2.70
N LYS A 350 -16.81 3.82 2.78
CA LYS A 350 -16.93 5.25 3.08
C LYS A 350 -15.78 6.00 2.41
N PRO A 351 -15.93 7.31 2.13
CA PRO A 351 -14.83 8.11 1.61
C PRO A 351 -13.60 8.03 2.51
N VAL A 352 -12.43 7.81 1.90
CA VAL A 352 -11.14 7.73 2.60
C VAL A 352 -10.75 9.12 3.12
N ARG A 353 -10.21 9.16 4.34
CA ARG A 353 -9.70 10.39 4.98
C ARG A 353 -8.33 10.08 5.59
N PHE A 354 -7.29 10.83 5.19
CA PHE A 354 -5.92 10.74 5.72
C PHE A 354 -5.41 12.14 6.14
#